data_AF-A0A151WX32-F1
#
_entry.id   AF-A0A151WX32-F1
#
_cell.length_a   1.000
_cell.length_b   1.000
_cell.length_c   1.000
_cell.angle_alpha   90.00
_cell.angle_beta   90.00
_cell.angle_gamma   90.00
#
_symmetry.space_group_name_H-M   'P 1'
#
loop_
_entity.id
_entity.type
_entity.pdbx_description
1 polymer ?
#
loop_
_entity_poly.entity_id
_entity_poly.type
_entity_poly.pdbx_seq_one_letter_code
_entity_poly.pdbx_strand_id
1 'polypeptide(L)'
;MDRNKVRTLLLLYQQHPCLYVVKSVDYHNRIKREKALQIICDQYTEITKQPITIEIAKKKINNLRSQYLDYLNKIKQSKASGASTDKIYRPTWWLYEDMKFLDPYIAQRKGESSITERVSRNKKILESYKNIIIR
;
A
#
# COMPACT_ATOMS: atom_id res chain seq x y z
N MET A 1 1.69 2.92 -22.82
CA MET A 1 2.98 2.97 -22.09
C MET A 1 3.57 1.58 -22.18
N ASP A 2 4.77 1.45 -22.71
CA ASP A 2 5.39 0.15 -22.98
C ASP A 2 5.62 -0.64 -21.69
N ARG A 3 5.63 -1.99 -21.75
CA ARG A 3 5.84 -2.83 -20.56
C ARG A 3 7.13 -2.45 -19.83
N ASN A 4 8.21 -2.21 -20.58
CA ASN A 4 9.50 -1.79 -20.01
C ASN A 4 9.37 -0.49 -19.21
N LYS A 5 8.62 0.50 -19.73
CA LYS A 5 8.37 1.77 -19.03
C LYS A 5 7.60 1.58 -17.73
N VAL A 6 6.56 0.74 -17.75
CA VAL A 6 5.80 0.41 -16.53
C VAL A 6 6.71 -0.27 -15.50
N ARG A 7 7.57 -1.19 -15.94
CA ARG A 7 8.54 -1.86 -15.09
C ARG A 7 9.58 -0.88 -14.51
N THR A 8 10.11 0.04 -15.31
CA THR A 8 11.01 1.10 -14.84
C THR A 8 10.35 1.93 -13.75
N LEU A 9 9.10 2.38 -13.97
CA LEU A 9 8.36 3.15 -12.95
C LEU A 9 8.18 2.35 -11.65
N LEU A 10 7.93 1.04 -11.75
CA LEU A 10 7.81 0.16 -10.59
C LEU A 10 9.12 0.03 -9.81
N LEU A 11 10.24 -0.19 -10.50
CA LEU A 11 11.56 -0.34 -9.88
C LEU A 11 11.99 0.94 -9.17
N LEU A 12 11.77 2.11 -9.80
CA LEU A 12 12.00 3.40 -9.16
C LEU A 12 11.12 3.57 -7.93
N TYR A 13 9.82 3.26 -8.04
CA TYR A 13 8.90 3.30 -6.92
C TYR A 13 9.35 2.42 -5.73
N GLN A 14 9.85 1.21 -6.00
CA GLN A 14 10.37 0.30 -4.97
C GLN A 14 11.53 0.91 -4.17
N GLN A 15 12.36 1.75 -4.77
CA GLN A 15 13.51 2.40 -4.10
C GLN A 15 13.10 3.50 -3.12
N HIS A 16 11.83 3.92 -3.10
CA HIS A 16 11.35 5.03 -2.25
C HIS A 16 10.32 4.56 -1.20
N PRO A 17 10.77 3.92 -0.09
CA PRO A 17 9.88 3.41 0.96
C PRO A 17 8.99 4.46 1.63
N CYS A 18 9.37 5.75 1.62
CA CYS A 18 8.49 6.84 2.08
C CYS A 18 7.14 6.92 1.33
N LEU A 19 6.99 6.25 0.18
CA LEU A 19 5.75 6.21 -0.59
C LEU A 19 4.83 5.04 -0.22
N TYR A 20 5.30 4.02 0.51
CA TYR A 20 4.53 2.80 0.76
C TYR A 20 4.68 2.17 2.15
N VAL A 21 5.69 2.56 2.92
CA VAL A 21 5.94 2.03 4.27
C VAL A 21 5.20 2.90 5.29
N VAL A 22 3.94 2.55 5.60
CA VAL A 22 3.04 3.35 6.45
C VAL A 22 3.62 3.63 7.84
N LYS A 23 4.36 2.67 8.42
CA LYS A 23 4.99 2.81 9.75
C LYS A 23 6.19 3.76 9.77
N SER A 24 6.71 4.18 8.62
CA SER A 24 7.80 5.14 8.57
C SER A 24 7.28 6.53 8.88
N VAL A 25 7.99 7.28 9.73
CA VAL A 25 7.74 8.71 9.96
C VAL A 25 7.72 9.51 8.65
N ASP A 26 8.47 9.05 7.65
CA ASP A 26 8.59 9.70 6.35
C ASP A 26 7.35 9.49 5.47
N TYR A 27 6.52 8.50 5.76
CA TYR A 27 5.27 8.26 5.03
C TYR A 27 4.23 9.37 5.26
N HIS A 28 4.23 9.98 6.45
CA HIS A 28 3.35 11.11 6.74
C HIS A 28 3.96 12.45 6.36
N ASN A 29 5.26 12.48 6.03
CA ASN A 29 5.95 13.69 5.62
C ASN A 29 5.65 14.04 4.15
N ARG A 30 4.73 14.99 3.95
CA ARG A 30 4.31 15.46 2.62
C ARG A 30 5.49 15.95 1.76
N ILE A 31 6.45 16.65 2.36
CA ILE A 31 7.60 17.22 1.64
C ILE A 31 8.50 16.09 1.12
N LYS A 32 8.84 15.12 1.98
CA LYS A 32 9.67 13.97 1.57
C LYS A 32 9.00 13.14 0.48
N ARG A 33 7.68 12.94 0.56
CA ARG A 33 6.93 12.20 -0.46
C ARG A 33 6.89 12.91 -1.79
N GLU A 34 6.65 14.23 -1.80
CA GLU A 34 6.65 15.01 -3.03
C GLU A 34 8.06 15.00 -3.67
N LYS A 35 9.11 15.16 -2.85
CA LYS A 35 10.50 15.06 -3.32
C LYS A 35 10.82 13.68 -3.91
N ALA A 36 10.38 12.60 -3.27
CA ALA A 36 10.56 11.25 -3.82
C ALA A 36 9.84 11.06 -5.16
N LEU A 37 8.64 11.62 -5.31
CA LEU A 37 7.91 11.57 -6.57
C LEU A 37 8.57 12.38 -7.68
N GLN A 38 9.14 13.54 -7.34
CA GLN A 38 9.94 14.33 -8.28
C GLN A 38 11.16 13.53 -8.76
N ILE A 39 11.92 12.93 -7.84
CA ILE A 39 13.07 12.07 -8.16
C ILE A 39 12.67 10.93 -9.10
N ILE A 40 11.55 10.25 -8.82
CA ILE A 40 11.01 9.21 -9.70
C ILE A 40 10.73 9.76 -11.11
N CYS A 41 10.12 10.94 -11.23
CA CYS A 41 9.80 11.53 -12.53
C CYS A 41 11.06 11.89 -13.32
N ASP A 42 12.07 12.46 -12.64
CA ASP A 42 13.33 12.85 -13.24
C ASP A 42 14.09 11.62 -13.76
N GLN A 43 14.28 10.61 -12.90
CA GLN A 43 14.96 9.36 -13.25
C GLN A 43 14.20 8.57 -14.32
N TYR A 44 12.86 8.53 -14.24
CA TYR A 44 12.04 7.90 -15.26
C TYR A 44 12.24 8.57 -16.63
N THR A 45 12.26 9.90 -16.66
CA THR A 45 12.47 10.69 -17.88
C THR A 45 13.86 10.44 -18.45
N GLU A 46 14.88 10.38 -17.59
CA GLU A 46 16.26 10.11 -17.98
C GLU A 46 16.42 8.72 -18.63
N ILE A 47 15.82 7.69 -18.04
CA ILE A 47 15.93 6.29 -18.50
C ILE A 47 15.09 6.05 -19.74
N THR A 48 13.83 6.52 -19.75
CA THR A 48 12.87 6.19 -20.81
C THR A 48 12.83 7.21 -21.94
N LYS A 49 13.55 8.33 -21.79
CA LYS A 49 13.52 9.51 -22.67
C LYS A 49 12.10 10.05 -22.91
N GLN A 50 11.19 9.80 -21.97
CA GLN A 50 9.81 10.24 -22.03
C GLN A 50 9.44 11.00 -20.75
N PRO A 51 9.12 12.29 -20.83
CA PRO A 51 8.73 13.07 -19.66
C PRO A 51 7.42 12.55 -19.07
N ILE A 52 7.34 12.55 -17.75
CA ILE A 52 6.14 12.19 -16.99
C ILE A 52 5.92 13.21 -15.88
N THR A 53 4.65 13.59 -15.66
CA THR A 53 4.31 14.46 -14.54
C THR A 53 4.11 13.64 -13.26
N ILE A 54 4.28 14.29 -12.11
CA ILE A 54 4.03 13.69 -10.80
C ILE A 54 2.62 13.10 -10.72
N GLU A 55 1.60 13.78 -11.27
CA GLU A 55 0.22 13.31 -11.26
C GLU A 55 0.04 12.01 -12.04
N ILE A 56 0.66 11.90 -13.22
CA ILE A 56 0.61 10.69 -14.04
C ILE A 56 1.35 9.55 -13.33
N ALA A 57 2.52 9.83 -12.74
CA ALA A 57 3.27 8.85 -11.96
C ALA A 57 2.46 8.34 -10.76
N LYS A 58 1.87 9.25 -9.96
CA LYS A 58 0.97 8.94 -8.84
C LYS A 58 -0.19 8.04 -9.29
N LYS A 59 -0.89 8.43 -10.36
CA LYS A 59 -2.03 7.66 -10.90
C LYS A 59 -1.62 6.26 -11.32
N LYS A 60 -0.47 6.12 -11.99
CA LYS A 60 0.05 4.82 -12.43
C LYS A 60 0.47 3.93 -11.28
N ILE A 61 1.22 4.47 -10.32
CA ILE A 61 1.59 3.76 -9.09
C ILE A 61 0.33 3.29 -8.35
N ASN A 62 -0.70 4.14 -8.25
CA ASN A 62 -1.95 3.76 -7.59
C ASN A 62 -2.67 2.63 -8.34
N ASN A 63 -2.78 2.69 -9.67
CA ASN A 63 -3.39 1.63 -10.46
C ASN A 63 -2.65 0.29 -10.31
N LEU A 64 -1.32 0.35 -10.33
CA LEU A 64 -0.45 -0.80 -10.12
C LEU A 64 -0.68 -1.45 -8.75
N ARG A 65 -0.76 -0.65 -7.68
CA ARG A 65 -1.07 -1.14 -6.33
C ARG A 65 -2.47 -1.74 -6.25
N SER A 66 -3.48 -1.07 -6.80
CA SER A 66 -4.86 -1.58 -6.80
C SER A 66 -4.98 -2.91 -7.52
N GLN A 67 -4.32 -3.05 -8.66
CA GLN A 67 -4.26 -4.32 -9.40
C GLN A 67 -3.60 -5.41 -8.55
N TYR A 68 -2.46 -5.11 -7.92
CA TYR A 68 -1.79 -6.07 -7.03
C TYR A 68 -2.69 -6.52 -5.86
N LEU A 69 -3.39 -5.59 -5.22
CA LEU A 69 -4.32 -5.89 -4.12
C LEU A 69 -5.49 -6.78 -4.57
N ASP A 70 -6.01 -6.55 -5.78
CA ASP A 70 -7.05 -7.40 -6.37
C ASP A 70 -6.57 -8.85 -6.57
N TYR A 71 -5.33 -9.02 -7.07
CA TYR A 71 -4.70 -10.34 -7.16
C TYR A 71 -4.59 -11.01 -5.79
N LEU A 72 -4.11 -10.30 -4.76
CA LEU A 72 -4.02 -10.84 -3.40
C LEU A 72 -5.39 -11.24 -2.83
N ASN A 73 -6.43 -10.43 -3.09
CA ASN A 73 -7.80 -10.74 -2.66
C ASN A 73 -8.34 -11.99 -3.34
N LYS A 74 -8.12 -12.16 -4.65
CA LYS A 74 -8.52 -13.37 -5.39
C LYS A 74 -7.82 -14.62 -4.85
N ILE A 75 -6.52 -14.53 -4.57
CA ILE A 75 -5.77 -15.63 -3.93
C ILE A 75 -6.37 -15.95 -2.57
N LYS A 76 -6.63 -14.94 -1.73
CA LYS A 76 -7.21 -15.12 -0.39
C LYS A 76 -8.60 -15.76 -0.44
N GLN A 77 -9.46 -15.31 -1.35
CA GLN A 77 -10.80 -15.86 -1.56
C GLN A 77 -10.74 -17.31 -2.03
N SER A 78 -9.84 -17.64 -2.97
CA SER A 78 -9.65 -19.01 -3.45
C SER A 78 -9.23 -20.00 -2.36
N LYS A 79 -8.52 -19.52 -1.33
CA LYS A 79 -8.12 -20.32 -0.16
C LYS A 79 -9.25 -20.46 0.88
N ALA A 80 -10.11 -19.46 1.01
CA ALA A 80 -11.15 -19.42 2.03
C ALA A 80 -12.40 -20.27 1.69
N SER A 81 -12.66 -20.52 0.41
CA SER A 81 -13.86 -21.23 -0.06
C SER A 81 -13.82 -22.75 0.10
N GLY A 82 -12.88 -23.31 0.89
CA GLY A 82 -12.75 -24.76 1.09
C GLY A 82 -12.38 -25.53 -0.18
N ALA A 83 -11.88 -24.82 -1.21
CA ALA A 83 -11.48 -25.44 -2.45
C ALA A 83 -10.29 -26.38 -2.22
N SER A 84 -10.39 -27.62 -2.70
CA SER A 84 -9.28 -28.58 -2.72
C SER A 84 -8.02 -27.91 -3.29
N THR A 85 -6.85 -28.27 -2.76
CA THR A 85 -5.54 -27.59 -2.93
C THR A 85 -5.15 -27.29 -4.39
N ASP A 86 -5.76 -27.98 -5.36
CA ASP A 86 -5.59 -27.79 -6.81
C ASP A 86 -6.25 -26.53 -7.40
N LYS A 87 -7.15 -25.83 -6.68
CA LYS A 87 -7.89 -24.65 -7.21
C LYS A 87 -7.43 -23.29 -6.68
N ILE A 88 -6.21 -23.18 -6.17
CA ILE A 88 -5.67 -21.88 -5.73
C ILE A 88 -5.44 -21.00 -6.96
N TYR A 89 -5.98 -19.77 -6.94
CA TYR A 89 -5.82 -18.82 -8.03
C TYR A 89 -4.33 -18.48 -8.25
N ARG A 90 -3.84 -18.67 -9.48
CA ARG A 90 -2.47 -18.37 -9.88
C ARG A 90 -2.41 -17.03 -10.63
N PRO A 91 -1.66 -16.03 -10.14
CA PRO A 91 -1.51 -14.76 -10.83
C PRO A 91 -0.86 -14.93 -12.21
N THR A 92 -1.46 -14.36 -13.25
CA THR A 92 -0.91 -14.34 -14.62
C THR A 92 -0.27 -12.99 -14.98
N TRP A 93 -0.29 -12.04 -14.04
CA TRP A 93 0.23 -10.71 -14.29
C TRP A 93 1.76 -10.70 -14.25
N TRP A 94 2.37 -10.26 -15.35
CA TRP A 94 3.82 -10.25 -15.53
C TRP A 94 4.62 -9.37 -14.55
N LEU A 95 3.96 -8.44 -13.84
CA LEU A 95 4.57 -7.64 -12.76
C LEU A 95 4.30 -8.19 -11.36
N TYR A 96 3.59 -9.31 -11.24
CA TYR A 96 3.20 -9.85 -9.94
C TYR A 96 4.42 -10.12 -9.04
N GLU A 97 5.46 -10.75 -9.59
CA GLU A 97 6.70 -11.03 -8.87
C GLU A 97 7.43 -9.74 -8.45
N ASP A 98 7.55 -8.78 -9.36
CA ASP A 98 8.17 -7.48 -9.08
C ASP A 98 7.38 -6.68 -8.03
N MET A 99 6.09 -6.97 -7.79
CA MET A 99 5.24 -6.30 -6.80
C MET A 99 5.32 -6.90 -5.39
N LYS A 100 5.90 -8.10 -5.23
CA LYS A 100 5.97 -8.80 -3.93
C LYS A 100 6.71 -8.04 -2.84
N PHE A 101 7.56 -7.06 -3.19
CA PHE A 101 8.17 -6.18 -2.19
C PHE A 101 7.14 -5.45 -1.32
N LEU A 102 5.88 -5.33 -1.78
CA LEU A 102 4.80 -4.72 -1.03
C LEU A 102 4.18 -5.63 0.04
N ASP A 103 4.41 -6.94 0.00
CA ASP A 103 3.78 -7.92 0.90
C ASP A 103 3.95 -7.59 2.39
N PRO A 104 5.15 -7.23 2.88
CA PRO A 104 5.34 -6.88 4.30
C PRO A 104 4.55 -5.65 4.75
N TYR A 105 4.20 -4.77 3.80
CA TYR A 105 3.55 -3.49 4.06
C TYR A 105 2.04 -3.52 3.82
N ILE A 106 1.55 -4.43 2.96
CA ILE A 106 0.13 -4.61 2.68
C ILE A 106 -0.56 -5.41 3.79
N ALA A 107 0.10 -6.42 4.34
CA ALA A 107 -0.44 -7.25 5.42
C ALA A 107 -0.72 -6.48 6.73
N GLN A 108 -0.21 -5.25 6.85
CA GLN A 108 -0.38 -4.41 8.04
C GLN A 108 -1.78 -3.77 8.18
N ARG A 109 -2.68 -3.92 7.21
CA ARG A 109 -4.12 -3.77 7.50
C ARG A 109 -4.65 -5.07 8.11
N LYS A 110 -4.23 -5.39 9.35
CA LYS A 110 -5.23 -5.95 10.28
C LYS A 110 -6.28 -4.86 10.38
N GLY A 111 -7.51 -5.14 10.00
CA GLY A 111 -8.62 -4.21 10.17
C GLY A 111 -8.84 -3.99 11.66
N GLU A 112 -8.06 -3.12 12.28
CA GLU A 112 -8.50 -2.43 13.48
C GLU A 112 -9.48 -1.38 12.98
N SER A 113 -10.74 -1.79 12.90
CA SER A 113 -11.85 -0.87 12.78
C SER A 113 -11.67 0.17 13.87
N SER A 114 -11.64 1.46 13.51
CA SER A 114 -11.52 2.63 14.41
C SER A 114 -12.57 2.66 15.55
N ILE A 115 -13.52 1.73 15.52
CA ILE A 115 -14.49 1.41 16.57
C ILE A 115 -13.81 0.85 17.83
N THR A 116 -12.81 -0.03 17.73
CA THR A 116 -12.20 -0.68 18.91
C THR A 116 -11.40 0.29 19.78
N GLU A 117 -10.68 1.22 19.14
CA GLU A 117 -9.92 2.28 19.81
C GLU A 117 -10.83 3.33 20.47
N ARG A 118 -11.98 3.63 19.83
CA ARG A 118 -12.97 4.58 20.35
C ARG A 118 -13.74 3.97 21.53
N VAL A 119 -14.09 2.68 21.45
CA VAL A 119 -14.73 1.95 22.57
C VAL A 119 -13.79 1.86 23.77
N SER A 120 -12.51 1.58 23.55
CA SER A 120 -11.52 1.49 24.64
C SER A 120 -11.28 2.84 25.33
N ARG A 121 -11.25 3.94 24.57
CA ARG A 121 -11.17 5.30 25.12
C ARG A 121 -12.43 5.67 25.91
N ASN A 122 -13.61 5.40 25.37
CA ASN A 122 -14.88 5.69 26.06
C ASN A 122 -15.02 4.88 27.35
N LYS A 123 -14.55 3.62 27.38
CA LYS A 123 -14.59 2.79 28.59
C LYS A 123 -13.68 3.34 29.70
N LYS A 124 -12.49 3.85 29.35
CA LYS A 124 -11.59 4.52 30.31
C LYS A 124 -12.18 5.83 30.85
N ILE A 125 -12.84 6.60 29.99
CA ILE A 125 -13.49 7.86 30.38
C ILE A 125 -14.66 7.58 31.34
N LEU A 126 -15.52 6.62 31.03
CA LEU A 126 -16.63 6.21 31.90
C LEU A 126 -16.15 5.72 33.27
N GLU A 127 -15.06 4.96 33.30
CA GLU A 127 -14.48 4.49 34.57
C GLU A 127 -13.90 5.63 35.40
N SER A 128 -13.30 6.64 34.73
CA SER A 128 -12.85 7.86 35.39
C SER A 128 -14.01 8.64 36.01
N TYR A 129 -15.17 8.74 35.32
CA TYR A 129 -16.34 9.43 35.85
C TYR A 129 -16.98 8.69 37.04
N LYS A 130 -17.02 7.35 37.00
CA LYS A 130 -17.50 6.55 38.14
C LYS A 130 -16.66 6.77 39.40
N ASN A 131 -15.34 6.89 39.26
CA ASN A 131 -14.44 7.12 40.39
C ASN A 131 -14.53 8.54 40.98
N ILE A 132 -15.10 9.49 40.25
CA ILE A 132 -15.33 10.87 40.72
C ILE A 132 -16.64 10.98 41.50
N ILE A 133 -17.67 10.21 41.10
CA ILE A 133 -19.03 10.31 41.67
C ILE A 133 -19.19 9.47 42.96
N ILE A 134 -18.28 8.53 43.25
CA ILE A 134 -18.30 7.66 44.45
C ILE A 134 -17.39 8.23 45.58
N ARG A 135 -17.14 9.54 45.58
CA ARG A 135 -16.51 10.29 46.67
C ARG A 135 -17.42 11.43 47.10
#